data_AF-A0A1E5V662-F1
#
_entry.id   AF-A0A1E5V662-F1
#
_cell.length_a   1.000
_cell.length_b   1.000
_cell.length_c   1.000
_cell.angle_alpha   90.00
_cell.angle_beta   90.00
_cell.angle_gamma   90.00
#
_symmetry.space_group_name_H-M   'P 1'
#
loop_
_entity.id
_entity.type
_entity.pdbx_description
1 polymer ?
#
loop_
_entity_poly.entity_id
_entity_poly.type
_entity_poly.pdbx_seq_one_letter_code
_entity_poly.pdbx_strand_id
1 'polypeptide(L)'
;MADSGSPRKREEEEEEDDIVCLDPSFFVDRSYEMTTFTFGSHELRLLCLRAASTDYDLTGQLVWPGAVLMNNYLSEHPETVKECSVIELGSGIGITGILCSRFCKNVVLTDHNDEVLEARKRVPSSFMSIQDIQNVLYKGSHYKSSWEEIVELSLFFHMDVLILKEAEKRGMCVKEVDGTRTTISNLEGVIFDITLK
;
A
#
# COMPACT_ATOMS: atom_id res chain seq x y z
N MET A 1 75.63 -6.05 -29.95
CA MET A 1 74.55 -7.01 -29.62
C MET A 1 73.25 -6.27 -29.85
N ALA A 2 72.50 -6.67 -30.88
CA ALA A 2 71.22 -6.07 -31.24
C ALA A 2 70.11 -6.85 -30.54
N ASP A 3 69.29 -6.18 -29.74
CA ASP A 3 68.08 -6.74 -29.15
C ASP A 3 66.89 -6.29 -30.01
N SER A 4 66.34 -7.21 -30.80
CA SER A 4 65.18 -7.01 -31.65
C SER A 4 63.92 -7.45 -30.91
N GLY A 5 63.35 -6.55 -30.10
CA GLY A 5 62.06 -6.76 -29.45
C GLY A 5 60.92 -6.75 -30.46
N SER A 6 60.30 -7.92 -30.69
CA SER A 6 59.08 -8.06 -31.47
C SER A 6 57.87 -7.60 -30.63
N PRO A 7 56.93 -6.80 -31.15
CA PRO A 7 55.77 -6.39 -30.38
C PRO A 7 54.79 -7.57 -30.28
N ARG A 8 54.58 -8.08 -29.06
CA ARG A 8 53.54 -9.06 -28.76
C ARG A 8 52.18 -8.41 -29.04
N LYS A 9 51.44 -8.91 -30.03
CA LYS A 9 49.99 -8.66 -30.13
C LYS A 9 49.35 -9.29 -28.89
N ARG A 10 48.70 -8.48 -28.06
CA ARG A 10 47.70 -8.97 -27.12
C ARG A 10 46.47 -9.32 -27.95
N GLU A 11 46.12 -10.58 -27.94
CA GLU A 11 44.76 -11.00 -28.28
C GLU A 11 43.93 -10.64 -27.05
N GLU A 12 43.10 -9.61 -27.19
CA GLU A 12 42.04 -9.31 -26.22
C GLU A 12 40.94 -10.32 -26.52
N GLU A 13 40.92 -11.42 -25.77
CA GLU A 13 39.73 -12.25 -25.66
C GLU A 13 38.68 -11.39 -24.92
N GLU A 14 37.71 -10.87 -25.67
CA GLU A 14 36.48 -10.34 -25.10
C GLU A 14 35.77 -11.51 -24.42
N GLU A 15 35.92 -11.64 -23.11
CA GLU A 15 35.04 -12.46 -22.29
C GLU A 15 33.63 -11.86 -22.44
N GLU A 16 32.81 -12.45 -23.30
CA GLU A 16 31.36 -12.24 -23.27
C GLU A 16 30.89 -12.75 -21.90
N ASP A 17 30.77 -11.84 -20.94
CA ASP A 17 30.03 -12.08 -19.71
C ASP A 17 28.64 -12.62 -20.12
N ASP A 18 28.38 -13.91 -19.87
CA ASP A 18 27.09 -14.55 -20.05
C ASP A 18 26.06 -13.82 -19.16
N ILE A 19 25.47 -12.74 -19.66
CA ILE A 19 24.40 -12.01 -18.98
C ILE A 19 23.17 -12.94 -18.97
N VAL A 20 22.95 -13.59 -17.83
CA VAL A 20 21.74 -14.36 -17.57
C VAL A 20 20.59 -13.36 -17.44
N CYS A 21 19.82 -13.19 -18.52
CA CYS A 21 18.57 -12.43 -18.51
C CYS A 21 17.53 -13.17 -17.68
N LEU A 22 17.51 -12.91 -16.37
CA LEU A 22 16.46 -13.40 -15.47
C LEU A 22 15.14 -12.72 -15.82
N ASP A 23 14.08 -13.52 -15.90
CA ASP A 23 12.74 -13.00 -16.08
C ASP A 23 12.37 -12.13 -14.86
N PRO A 24 11.79 -10.92 -15.04
CA PRO A 24 11.43 -10.04 -13.93
C PRO A 24 10.55 -10.70 -12.86
N SER A 25 9.77 -11.73 -13.22
CA SER A 25 8.96 -12.49 -12.26
C SER A 25 9.78 -13.23 -11.21
N PHE A 26 11.07 -13.48 -11.46
CA PHE A 26 12.00 -14.11 -10.53
C PHE A 26 12.21 -13.30 -9.25
N PHE A 27 12.08 -11.97 -9.32
CA PHE A 27 12.28 -11.08 -8.17
C PHE A 27 10.99 -10.81 -7.39
N VAL A 28 9.83 -11.27 -7.89
CA VAL A 28 8.54 -10.99 -7.27
C VAL A 28 8.13 -12.16 -6.36
N ASP A 29 8.19 -11.91 -5.05
CA ASP A 29 7.72 -12.86 -4.06
C ASP A 29 6.18 -12.94 -4.06
N ARG A 30 5.64 -14.15 -4.23
CA ARG A 30 4.20 -14.45 -4.19
C ARG A 30 3.86 -15.53 -3.15
N SER A 31 4.73 -15.73 -2.17
CA SER A 31 4.54 -16.64 -1.04
C SER A 31 3.55 -16.08 -0.01
N TYR A 32 2.37 -15.68 -0.47
CA TYR A 32 1.34 -15.12 0.41
C TYR A 32 0.87 -16.17 1.42
N GLU A 33 0.71 -15.73 2.66
CA GLU A 33 0.12 -16.51 3.72
C GLU A 33 -1.22 -15.92 4.13
N MET A 34 -2.18 -16.80 4.43
CA MET A 34 -3.44 -16.38 5.01
C MET A 34 -3.19 -15.95 6.45
N THR A 35 -3.35 -14.66 6.71
CA THR A 35 -3.13 -14.05 8.02
C THR A 35 -4.46 -13.53 8.58
N THR A 36 -4.72 -13.84 9.85
CA THR A 36 -5.87 -13.33 10.58
C THR A 36 -5.49 -12.08 11.37
N PHE A 37 -6.26 -11.01 11.21
CA PHE A 37 -6.13 -9.77 11.95
C PHE A 37 -7.41 -9.52 12.76
N THR A 38 -7.25 -9.00 13.97
CA THR A 38 -8.36 -8.74 14.89
C THR A 38 -8.32 -7.28 15.31
N PHE A 39 -9.43 -6.57 15.09
CA PHE A 39 -9.63 -5.16 15.46
C PHE A 39 -10.93 -5.04 16.27
N GLY A 40 -10.83 -4.90 17.60
CA GLY A 40 -12.00 -5.01 18.47
C GLY A 40 -12.72 -6.36 18.29
N SER A 41 -13.99 -6.33 17.87
CA SER A 41 -14.80 -7.54 17.59
C SER A 41 -14.67 -8.06 16.15
N HIS A 42 -13.85 -7.42 15.33
CA HIS A 42 -13.77 -7.62 13.89
C HIS A 42 -12.60 -8.52 13.52
N GLU A 43 -12.88 -9.70 12.97
CA GLU A 43 -11.86 -10.58 12.39
C GLU A 43 -11.76 -10.39 10.88
N LEU A 44 -10.55 -10.20 10.36
CA LEU A 44 -10.23 -10.09 8.93
C LEU A 44 -9.22 -11.17 8.55
N ARG A 45 -9.40 -11.80 7.38
CA ARG A 45 -8.48 -12.80 6.84
C ARG A 45 -8.03 -12.40 5.46
N LEU A 46 -6.73 -12.20 5.30
CA LEU A 46 -6.14 -11.67 4.09
C LEU A 46 -4.92 -12.49 3.68
N LEU A 47 -4.69 -12.59 2.37
CA LEU A 47 -3.45 -13.09 1.81
C LEU A 47 -2.44 -11.94 1.75
N CYS A 48 -1.37 -12.02 2.53
CA CYS A 48 -0.28 -11.05 2.53
C CYS A 48 1.07 -11.74 2.70
N LEU A 49 2.16 -11.06 2.34
CA LEU A 49 3.51 -11.53 2.65
C LEU A 49 3.77 -11.36 4.16
N ARG A 50 4.69 -12.17 4.71
CA ARG A 50 5.14 -12.01 6.10
C ARG A 50 6.27 -11.00 6.28
N ALA A 51 7.07 -10.82 5.22
CA ALA A 51 8.27 -9.99 5.24
C ALA A 51 8.46 -9.35 3.87
N ALA A 52 9.11 -8.19 3.85
CA ALA A 52 9.48 -7.54 2.60
C ALA A 52 10.58 -8.35 1.90
N SER A 53 10.33 -8.79 0.67
CA SER A 53 11.40 -8.91 -0.32
C SER A 53 11.67 -7.50 -0.86
N THR A 54 12.93 -7.14 -1.04
CA THR A 54 13.46 -5.76 -0.96
C THR A 54 13.12 -4.80 -2.11
N ASP A 55 12.03 -5.01 -2.86
CA ASP A 55 11.60 -4.08 -3.91
C ASP A 55 10.56 -3.09 -3.38
N TYR A 56 10.86 -1.79 -3.50
CA TYR A 56 10.03 -0.69 -2.99
C TYR A 56 8.58 -0.74 -3.52
N ASP A 57 8.41 -1.19 -4.77
CA ASP A 57 7.09 -1.25 -5.41
C ASP A 57 6.21 -2.39 -4.88
N LEU A 58 6.79 -3.45 -4.32
CA LEU A 58 6.07 -4.65 -3.85
C LEU A 58 5.62 -4.56 -2.39
N THR A 59 5.92 -3.45 -1.72
CA THR A 59 5.61 -3.27 -0.30
C THR A 59 4.11 -3.25 0.00
N GLY A 60 3.25 -2.98 -0.99
CA GLY A 60 1.79 -3.10 -0.86
C GLY A 60 1.30 -4.53 -0.63
N GLN A 61 2.16 -5.55 -0.76
CA GLN A 61 1.86 -6.95 -0.44
C GLN A 61 1.89 -7.24 1.08
N LEU A 62 2.35 -6.29 1.89
CA LEU A 62 2.46 -6.37 3.34
C LEU A 62 1.36 -5.56 4.02
N VAL A 63 1.07 -5.93 5.26
CA VAL A 63 0.31 -5.06 6.16
C VAL A 63 1.28 -4.18 6.94
N TRP A 64 1.19 -2.88 6.71
CA TRP A 64 2.03 -1.90 7.39
C TRP A 64 1.51 -1.59 8.80
N PRO A 65 2.40 -1.29 9.77
CA PRO A 65 1.98 -0.89 11.13
C PRO A 65 1.00 0.29 11.17
N GLY A 66 1.11 1.24 10.22
CA GLY A 66 0.16 2.35 10.10
C GLY A 66 -1.27 1.89 9.79
N ALA A 67 -1.44 0.85 8.97
CA ALA A 67 -2.75 0.26 8.70
C ALA A 67 -3.35 -0.39 9.95
N VAL A 68 -2.51 -1.05 10.76
CA VAL A 68 -2.92 -1.64 12.04
C VAL A 68 -3.40 -0.56 13.01
N LEU A 69 -2.67 0.55 13.10
CA LEU A 69 -3.02 1.71 13.92
C LEU A 69 -4.37 2.31 13.49
N MET A 70 -4.52 2.58 12.20
CA MET A 70 -5.77 3.12 11.62
C MET A 70 -6.95 2.20 11.90
N ASN A 71 -6.75 0.89 11.76
CA ASN A 71 -7.82 -0.09 11.96
C ASN A 71 -8.24 -0.26 13.41
N ASN A 72 -7.30 -0.19 14.37
CA ASN A 72 -7.66 -0.13 15.78
C ASN A 72 -8.55 1.08 16.05
N TYR A 73 -8.15 2.26 15.59
CA TYR A 73 -8.93 3.49 15.74
C TYR A 73 -10.33 3.37 15.12
N LEU A 74 -10.43 2.95 13.85
CA LEU A 74 -11.72 2.81 13.16
C LEU A 74 -12.63 1.76 13.80
N SER A 75 -12.07 0.71 14.42
CA SER A 75 -12.86 -0.29 15.14
C SER A 75 -13.46 0.23 16.44
N GLU A 76 -12.84 1.23 17.06
CA GLU A 76 -13.32 1.91 18.27
C GLU A 76 -14.23 3.11 17.93
N HIS A 77 -14.06 3.69 16.74
CA HIS A 77 -14.73 4.89 16.26
C HIS A 77 -15.45 4.69 14.91
N PRO A 78 -16.35 3.70 14.76
CA PRO A 78 -17.01 3.42 13.49
C PRO A 78 -17.88 4.59 12.98
N GLU A 79 -18.33 5.47 13.88
CA GLU A 79 -19.03 6.72 13.55
C GLU A 79 -18.26 7.64 12.60
N THR A 80 -16.92 7.53 12.57
CA THR A 80 -16.03 8.34 11.72
C THR A 80 -16.33 8.18 10.23
N VAL A 81 -16.71 6.97 9.82
CA VAL A 81 -17.00 6.62 8.42
C VAL A 81 -18.45 6.19 8.23
N LYS A 82 -19.25 6.24 9.30
CA LYS A 82 -20.65 5.84 9.28
C LYS A 82 -21.41 6.77 8.34
N GLU A 83 -22.18 6.18 7.44
CA GLU A 83 -22.88 6.87 6.34
C GLU A 83 -21.98 7.49 5.25
N CYS A 84 -20.66 7.36 5.31
CA CYS A 84 -19.77 7.87 4.26
C CYS A 84 -19.58 6.86 3.12
N SER A 85 -19.12 7.35 1.96
CA SER A 85 -18.42 6.50 0.99
C SER A 85 -16.92 6.73 1.14
N VAL A 86 -16.14 5.66 1.19
CA VAL A 86 -14.70 5.70 1.52
C VAL A 86 -13.88 5.37 0.26
N ILE A 87 -12.82 6.12 0.03
CA ILE A 87 -11.76 5.76 -0.93
C ILE A 87 -10.44 5.59 -0.19
N GLU A 88 -9.77 4.46 -0.41
CA GLU A 88 -8.45 4.19 0.15
C GLU A 88 -7.39 4.31 -0.95
N LEU A 89 -6.43 5.21 -0.76
CA LEU A 89 -5.30 5.42 -1.67
C LEU A 89 -4.07 4.64 -1.19
N GLY A 90 -3.47 3.86 -2.10
CA GLY A 90 -2.36 2.97 -1.74
C GLY A 90 -2.81 1.91 -0.73
N SER A 91 -3.95 1.28 -1.01
CA SER A 91 -4.61 0.37 -0.07
C SER A 91 -3.80 -0.90 0.22
N GLY A 92 -2.73 -1.18 -0.52
CA GLY A 92 -1.97 -2.42 -0.37
C GLY A 92 -2.88 -3.63 -0.56
N ILE A 93 -2.80 -4.64 0.31
CA ILE A 93 -3.73 -5.78 0.29
C ILE A 93 -5.16 -5.46 0.76
N GLY A 94 -5.45 -4.20 1.16
CA GLY A 94 -6.80 -3.67 1.39
C GLY A 94 -7.33 -3.79 2.81
N ILE A 95 -6.48 -4.06 3.79
CA ILE A 95 -6.90 -4.37 5.17
C ILE A 95 -7.75 -3.26 5.80
N THR A 96 -7.48 -1.99 5.51
CA THR A 96 -8.19 -0.86 6.12
C THR A 96 -9.54 -0.64 5.47
N GLY A 97 -9.63 -0.54 4.14
CA GLY A 97 -10.92 -0.37 3.49
C GLY A 97 -11.84 -1.58 3.65
N ILE A 98 -11.30 -2.81 3.76
CA ILE A 98 -12.11 -3.99 4.10
C ILE A 98 -12.66 -3.90 5.54
N LEU A 99 -11.93 -3.29 6.48
CA LEU A 99 -12.51 -2.99 7.77
C LEU A 99 -13.61 -1.93 7.65
N CYS A 100 -13.35 -0.84 6.91
CA CYS A 100 -14.30 0.25 6.70
C CYS A 100 -15.62 -0.21 6.09
N SER A 101 -15.62 -1.23 5.23
CA SER A 101 -16.85 -1.75 4.59
C SER A 101 -17.88 -2.24 5.60
N ARG A 102 -17.45 -2.54 6.83
CA ARG A 102 -18.32 -2.94 7.94
C ARG A 102 -19.09 -1.78 8.56
N PHE A 103 -18.65 -0.54 8.31
CA PHE A 103 -19.12 0.66 8.99
C PHE A 103 -19.71 1.70 8.03
N CYS A 104 -19.25 1.74 6.78
CA CYS A 104 -19.60 2.76 5.79
C CYS A 104 -20.55 2.24 4.68
N LYS A 105 -21.00 3.13 3.78
CA LYS A 105 -21.94 2.78 2.69
C LYS A 105 -21.27 2.03 1.55
N ASN A 106 -20.11 2.52 1.11
CA ASN A 106 -19.36 1.99 -0.02
C ASN A 106 -17.86 2.18 0.23
N VAL A 107 -17.06 1.22 -0.23
CA VAL A 107 -15.60 1.31 -0.19
C VAL A 107 -15.05 1.13 -1.59
N VAL A 108 -14.12 2.02 -1.93
CA VAL A 108 -13.29 1.93 -3.11
C VAL A 108 -11.84 1.73 -2.68
N LEU A 109 -11.26 0.58 -3.01
CA LEU A 109 -9.85 0.30 -2.77
C LEU A 109 -9.04 0.66 -4.01
N THR A 110 -7.96 1.43 -3.84
CA THR A 110 -7.08 1.81 -4.94
C THR A 110 -5.62 1.50 -4.65
N ASP A 111 -4.93 0.99 -5.66
CA ASP A 111 -3.48 0.87 -5.68
C ASP A 111 -3.01 0.92 -7.13
N HIS A 112 -1.73 1.21 -7.31
CA HIS A 112 -1.07 1.32 -8.60
C HIS A 112 -0.36 0.03 -9.03
N ASN A 113 -0.03 -0.85 -8.07
CA ASN A 113 0.74 -2.05 -8.34
C ASN A 113 -0.15 -3.24 -8.73
N ASP A 114 0.05 -3.76 -9.95
CA ASP A 114 -0.72 -4.89 -10.49
C ASP A 114 -0.55 -6.19 -9.66
N GLU A 115 0.64 -6.46 -9.10
CA GLU A 115 0.86 -7.65 -8.25
C GLU A 115 0.04 -7.60 -6.96
N VAL A 116 -0.04 -6.41 -6.35
CA VAL A 116 -0.87 -6.18 -5.16
C VAL A 116 -2.35 -6.39 -5.47
N LEU A 117 -2.80 -5.92 -6.63
CA LEU A 117 -4.18 -6.07 -7.09
C LEU A 117 -4.52 -7.53 -7.43
N GLU A 118 -3.60 -8.26 -8.04
CA GLU A 118 -3.75 -9.69 -8.32
C GLU A 118 -3.76 -10.52 -7.03
N ALA A 119 -2.94 -10.18 -6.03
CA ALA A 119 -2.94 -10.85 -4.74
C ALA A 119 -4.32 -10.82 -4.06
N ARG A 120 -5.00 -9.66 -4.10
CA ARG A 120 -6.34 -9.49 -3.53
C ARG A 120 -7.39 -10.38 -4.16
N LYS A 121 -7.33 -10.59 -5.48
CA LYS A 121 -8.26 -11.45 -6.22
C LYS A 121 -8.15 -12.92 -5.83
N ARG A 122 -7.04 -13.33 -5.20
CA ARG A 122 -6.81 -14.72 -4.77
C ARG A 122 -7.47 -15.05 -3.43
N VAL A 123 -7.96 -14.05 -2.69
CA VAL A 123 -8.66 -14.29 -1.42
C VAL A 123 -10.00 -14.97 -1.72
N PRO A 124 -10.27 -16.16 -1.15
CA PRO A 124 -11.54 -16.85 -1.36
C PRO A 124 -12.76 -15.99 -0.99
N SER A 125 -13.79 -15.97 -1.83
CA SER A 125 -15.01 -15.20 -1.59
C SER A 125 -15.72 -15.58 -0.29
N SER A 126 -15.49 -16.78 0.26
CA SER A 126 -16.00 -17.18 1.58
C SER A 126 -15.41 -16.38 2.75
N PHE A 127 -14.31 -15.65 2.51
CA PHE A 127 -13.65 -14.78 3.49
C PHE A 127 -13.95 -13.30 3.27
N MET A 128 -14.74 -12.97 2.24
CA MET A 128 -15.21 -11.62 1.95
C MET A 128 -16.74 -11.57 2.07
N SER A 129 -17.26 -10.56 2.75
CA SER A 129 -18.68 -10.26 2.78
C SER A 129 -19.13 -9.65 1.44
N ILE A 130 -20.39 -9.88 1.05
CA ILE A 130 -20.96 -9.42 -0.24
C ILE A 130 -21.02 -7.88 -0.32
N GLN A 131 -20.94 -7.18 0.81
CA GLN A 131 -20.86 -5.71 0.86
C GLN A 131 -19.45 -5.15 0.57
N ASP A 132 -18.40 -5.97 0.54
CA ASP A 132 -17.11 -5.46 1.01
C ASP A 132 -16.32 -4.54 0.06
N ILE A 133 -16.36 -4.71 -1.27
CA ILE A 133 -15.32 -4.06 -2.09
C ILE A 133 -15.77 -3.76 -3.52
N GLN A 134 -15.71 -2.48 -3.91
CA GLN A 134 -15.53 -2.11 -5.32
C GLN A 134 -14.05 -1.82 -5.58
N ASN A 135 -13.47 -2.46 -6.58
CA ASN A 135 -12.06 -2.26 -6.94
C ASN A 135 -11.94 -1.11 -7.94
N VAL A 136 -11.14 -0.09 -7.62
CA VAL A 136 -10.76 0.96 -8.58
C VAL A 136 -9.25 0.94 -8.76
N LEU A 137 -8.81 0.76 -9.99
CA LEU A 137 -7.40 0.72 -10.40
C LEU A 137 -6.86 2.15 -10.46
N TYR A 138 -5.80 2.48 -9.72
CA TYR A 138 -5.15 3.79 -9.84
C TYR A 138 -3.87 3.68 -10.68
N LYS A 139 -4.04 3.73 -12.00
CA LYS A 139 -2.95 4.03 -12.94
C LYS A 139 -3.16 5.48 -13.38
N GLY A 140 -2.39 6.41 -12.83
CA GLY A 140 -2.25 7.81 -13.28
C GLY A 140 -3.45 8.49 -13.97
N SER A 141 -4.00 9.50 -13.27
CA SER A 141 -4.71 10.68 -13.81
C SER A 141 -6.23 10.66 -14.00
N HIS A 142 -6.99 9.56 -13.95
CA HIS A 142 -8.44 9.65 -14.19
C HIS A 142 -9.30 8.69 -13.35
N TYR A 143 -9.38 8.92 -12.04
CA TYR A 143 -10.60 8.58 -11.29
C TYR A 143 -11.42 9.86 -11.06
N LYS A 144 -12.69 9.84 -11.47
CA LYS A 144 -13.63 10.95 -11.30
C LYS A 144 -14.87 10.40 -10.61
N SER A 145 -14.89 10.48 -9.29
CA SER A 145 -16.06 10.12 -8.49
C SER A 145 -17.15 11.19 -8.62
N SER A 146 -18.41 10.75 -8.62
CA SER A 146 -19.60 11.61 -8.52
C SER A 146 -20.18 11.67 -7.10
N TRP A 147 -19.43 11.20 -6.11
CA TRP A 147 -19.91 11.08 -4.72
C TRP A 147 -19.70 12.40 -3.99
N GLU A 148 -20.76 12.90 -3.35
CA GLU A 148 -20.77 14.20 -2.65
C GLU A 148 -20.00 14.15 -1.31
N GLU A 149 -19.84 12.96 -0.71
CA GLU A 149 -19.10 12.73 0.54
C GLU A 149 -18.08 11.60 0.34
N ILE A 150 -16.80 11.95 0.32
CA ILE A 150 -15.67 11.02 0.18
C ILE A 150 -14.71 11.25 1.33
N VAL A 151 -14.43 10.18 2.09
CA VAL A 151 -13.31 10.15 3.05
C VAL A 151 -12.11 9.50 2.35
N GLU A 152 -10.98 10.20 2.33
CA GLU A 152 -9.71 9.71 1.79
C GLU A 152 -8.85 9.15 2.91
N LEU A 153 -8.45 7.88 2.79
CA LEU A 153 -7.48 7.24 3.67
C LEU A 153 -6.17 7.03 2.91
N SER A 154 -5.07 7.56 3.43
CA SER A 154 -3.71 7.41 2.87
C SER A 154 -2.74 6.96 3.95
N LEU A 155 -1.87 6.00 3.62
CA LEU A 155 -0.88 5.42 4.53
C LEU A 155 0.51 5.41 3.85
N PHE A 156 1.33 6.48 3.97
CA PHE A 156 2.67 6.52 3.35
C PHE A 156 3.72 7.34 4.14
N PHE A 157 4.61 6.66 4.86
CA PHE A 157 5.59 7.25 5.79
C PHE A 157 6.43 8.46 5.30
N HIS A 158 6.82 8.51 4.02
CA HIS A 158 7.57 9.65 3.44
C HIS A 158 6.67 10.66 2.69
N MET A 159 5.47 10.24 2.26
CA MET A 159 4.49 11.11 1.59
C MET A 159 3.60 11.84 2.59
N ASP A 160 3.51 11.37 3.84
CA ASP A 160 2.59 11.91 4.85
C ASP A 160 2.78 13.43 5.05
N VAL A 161 4.02 13.93 5.11
CA VAL A 161 4.28 15.38 5.23
C VAL A 161 3.92 16.16 3.96
N LEU A 162 4.07 15.54 2.78
CA LEU A 162 3.74 16.19 1.51
C LEU A 162 2.21 16.28 1.31
N ILE A 163 1.47 15.26 1.73
CA ILE A 163 0.01 15.23 1.70
C ILE A 163 -0.55 16.35 2.58
N LEU A 164 -0.07 16.47 3.81
CA LEU A 164 -0.51 17.53 4.73
C LEU A 164 -0.23 18.92 4.16
N LYS A 165 0.98 19.14 3.63
CA LYS A 165 1.35 20.43 3.00
C LYS A 165 0.52 20.75 1.75
N GLU A 166 0.25 19.75 0.90
CA GLU A 166 -0.57 19.96 -0.28
C GLU A 166 -2.04 20.18 0.10
N ALA A 167 -2.57 19.47 1.10
CA ALA A 167 -3.92 19.69 1.62
C ALA A 167 -4.10 21.12 2.16
N GLU A 168 -3.14 21.60 2.98
CA GLU A 168 -3.11 22.99 3.46
C GLU A 168 -3.05 23.99 2.30
N LYS A 169 -2.20 23.74 1.30
CA LYS A 169 -2.07 24.58 0.10
C LYS A 169 -3.33 24.60 -0.75
N ARG A 170 -4.12 23.53 -0.75
CA ARG A 170 -5.44 23.44 -1.39
C ARG A 170 -6.55 24.06 -0.54
N GLY A 171 -6.23 24.55 0.65
CA GLY A 171 -7.17 25.23 1.55
C GLY A 171 -8.01 24.28 2.40
N MET A 172 -7.66 22.99 2.45
CA MET A 172 -8.32 21.97 3.27
C MET A 172 -8.01 22.21 4.75
N CYS A 173 -8.91 21.77 5.63
CA CYS A 173 -8.68 21.79 7.06
C CYS A 173 -8.02 20.48 7.49
N VAL A 174 -6.78 20.56 7.98
CA VAL A 174 -6.01 19.42 8.49
C VAL A 174 -5.99 19.50 10.01
N LYS A 175 -6.40 18.43 10.70
CA LYS A 175 -6.38 18.33 12.16
C LYS A 175 -5.81 16.99 12.59
N GLU A 176 -4.88 17.01 13.53
CA GLU A 176 -4.51 15.79 14.24
C GLU A 176 -5.70 15.30 15.06
N VAL A 177 -5.96 14.00 15.02
CA VAL A 177 -7.00 13.39 15.84
C VAL A 177 -6.42 13.15 17.23
N ASP A 178 -7.01 13.81 18.23
CA ASP A 178 -6.55 13.74 19.62
C ASP A 178 -6.45 12.30 20.11
N GLY A 179 -5.31 11.98 20.76
CA GLY A 179 -5.07 10.66 21.34
C GLY A 179 -4.59 9.57 20.37
N THR A 180 -4.44 9.88 19.08
CA THR A 180 -3.99 8.87 18.07
C THR A 180 -2.48 8.80 17.89
N ARG A 181 -1.74 9.81 18.36
CA ARG A 181 -0.28 9.82 18.30
C ARG A 181 0.31 8.72 19.17
N THR A 182 1.09 7.83 18.56
CA THR A 182 1.71 6.69 19.25
C THR A 182 3.00 6.26 18.56
N THR A 183 3.82 5.48 19.25
CA THR A 183 5.04 4.89 18.69
C THR A 183 4.87 3.38 18.56
N ILE A 184 4.99 2.86 17.34
CA ILE A 184 5.05 1.42 17.06
C ILE A 184 6.51 1.08 16.74
N SER A 185 7.16 0.32 17.62
CA SER A 185 8.60 0.03 17.57
C SER A 185 9.44 1.31 17.56
N ASN A 186 10.04 1.69 16.43
CA ASN A 186 10.84 2.90 16.25
C ASN A 186 10.18 3.92 15.31
N LEU A 187 8.91 3.72 14.97
CA LEU A 187 8.13 4.53 14.05
C LEU A 187 7.02 5.26 14.82
N GLU A 188 6.94 6.57 14.66
CA GLU A 188 5.83 7.38 15.20
C GLU A 188 4.68 7.40 14.18
N GLY A 189 3.47 7.16 14.65
CA GLY A 189 2.24 7.20 13.87
C GLY A 189 1.22 8.14 14.50
N VAL A 190 0.44 8.82 13.67
CA VAL A 190 -0.61 9.76 14.07
C VAL A 190 -1.69 9.76 13.00
N ILE A 191 -2.96 9.91 13.40
CA ILE A 191 -4.08 10.03 12.46
C ILE A 191 -4.41 11.51 12.27
N PHE A 192 -4.62 11.90 11.01
CA PHE A 192 -5.11 13.23 10.65
C PHE A 192 -6.50 13.12 10.04
N ASP A 193 -7.39 14.03 10.44
CA ASP A 193 -8.65 14.32 9.78
C ASP A 193 -8.44 15.49 8.81
N ILE A 194 -8.77 15.27 7.53
CA ILE A 194 -8.61 16.25 6.45
C ILE A 194 -9.96 16.50 5.80
N THR A 195 -10.48 17.71 5.95
CA THR A 195 -11.83 18.09 5.48
C THR A 195 -11.80 19.24 4.47
N LEU A 196 -12.73 19.21 3.52
CA LEU A 196 -13.01 20.34 2.62
C LEU A 196 -13.76 21.44 3.40
N LYS A 197 -13.52 22.70 3.05
CA LYS A 197 -14.25 23.86 3.63
C LYS A 197 -15.60 24.07 2.96
#